data_AF-A0AA46C5Q7-F1
#
_entry.id   AF-A0AA46C5Q7-F1
#
_cell.length_a   1.000
_cell.length_b   1.000
_cell.length_c   1.000
_cell.angle_alpha   90.00
_cell.angle_beta   90.00
_cell.angle_gamma   90.00
#
_symmetry.space_group_name_H-M   'P 1'
#
loop_
_entity.id
_entity.type
_entity.pdbx_description
1 polymer ?
#
loop_
_entity_poly.entity_id
_entity_poly.type
_entity_poly.pdbx_seq_one_letter_code
_entity_poly.pdbx_strand_id
1 'polypeptide(L)'
;MRRLEQGLGREYDDNSARLAASSAYLAKENGLSRIDHVVLSENTKSVRQGENVFVVEGALNDPAHKMAHMKTNDAIAQPVEQSLAQLQALNETQRQQHSQQQEQQREQSIAPQHRMV
;
A
#
# COMPACT_ATOMS: atom_id res chain seq x y z
N MET A 1 4.44 -6.79 9.80
CA MET A 1 5.57 -6.14 10.49
C MET A 1 6.23 -7.02 11.54
N ARG A 2 5.55 -7.47 12.60
CA ARG A 2 6.18 -8.32 13.66
C ARG A 2 6.90 -9.57 13.12
N ARG A 3 6.34 -10.23 12.11
CA ARG A 3 6.98 -11.37 11.43
C ARG A 3 8.33 -11.00 10.77
N LEU A 4 8.42 -9.81 10.18
CA LEU A 4 9.66 -9.31 9.58
C LEU A 4 10.72 -9.11 10.66
N GLU A 5 10.37 -8.42 11.74
CA GLU A 5 11.27 -8.16 12.88
C GLU A 5 11.75 -9.45 13.56
N GLN A 6 10.85 -10.42 13.75
CA GLN A 6 11.20 -11.76 14.24
C GLN A 6 12.19 -12.46 13.30
N GLY A 7 12.01 -12.34 11.99
CA GLY A 7 12.96 -12.86 11.01
C GLY A 7 14.33 -12.18 11.04
N LEU A 8 14.38 -10.92 11.51
CA LEU A 8 15.61 -10.16 11.74
C LEU A 8 16.22 -10.37 13.14
N GLY A 9 15.53 -11.10 14.03
CA GLY A 9 15.96 -11.28 15.42
C GLY A 9 15.94 -9.98 16.23
N ARG A 10 15.08 -9.03 15.86
CA ARG A 10 15.01 -7.70 16.49
C ARG A 10 13.67 -7.47 17.16
N GLU A 11 13.67 -6.68 18.23
CA GLU A 11 12.45 -6.19 18.85
C GLU A 11 11.87 -5.00 18.07
N TYR A 12 10.56 -4.81 18.21
CA TYR A 12 9.88 -3.70 17.57
C TYR A 12 10.26 -2.37 18.24
N ASP A 13 10.78 -1.42 17.46
CA ASP A 13 11.16 -0.10 17.93
C ASP A 13 10.67 1.03 17.01
N ASP A 14 11.17 2.25 17.23
CA ASP A 14 10.75 3.44 16.47
C ASP A 14 11.01 3.31 14.97
N ASN A 15 12.10 2.65 14.56
CA ASN A 15 12.35 2.42 13.14
C ASN A 15 11.36 1.40 12.58
N SER A 16 10.98 0.39 13.37
CA SER A 16 9.92 -0.56 12.98
C SER A 16 8.58 0.15 12.80
N ALA A 17 8.27 1.14 13.64
CA ALA A 17 7.06 1.95 13.52
C ALA A 17 7.06 2.81 12.27
N ARG A 18 8.17 3.48 11.96
CA ARG A 18 8.33 4.26 10.72
C ARG A 18 8.22 3.37 9.49
N LEU A 19 8.93 2.24 9.49
CA LEU A 19 8.85 1.26 8.39
C LEU A 19 7.42 0.76 8.18
N ALA A 20 6.69 0.46 9.25
CA ALA A 20 5.30 0.01 9.16
C ALA A 20 4.37 1.08 8.56
N ALA A 21 4.51 2.33 9.01
CA ALA A 21 3.70 3.44 8.53
C ALA A 21 4.00 3.76 7.05
N SER A 22 5.28 3.83 6.68
CA SER A 22 5.73 4.03 5.30
C SER A 22 5.29 2.89 4.39
N SER A 23 5.32 1.64 4.88
CA SER A 23 4.82 0.47 4.14
C SER A 23 3.31 0.55 3.88
N ALA A 24 2.53 0.99 4.87
CA ALA A 24 1.08 1.16 4.73
C ALA A 24 0.74 2.25 3.70
N TYR A 25 1.46 3.37 3.76
CA TYR A 25 1.36 4.44 2.77
C TYR A 25 1.70 3.92 1.36
N LEU A 26 2.86 3.30 1.17
CA LEU A 26 3.32 2.75 -0.11
C LEU A 26 2.30 1.80 -0.74
N ALA A 27 1.74 0.90 0.08
CA ALA A 27 0.74 -0.05 -0.37
C ALA A 27 -0.48 0.69 -0.94
N LYS A 28 -1.02 1.70 -0.23
CA LYS A 28 -2.16 2.47 -0.73
C LYS A 28 -1.84 3.31 -1.95
N GLU A 29 -0.67 3.94 -1.99
CA GLU A 29 -0.20 4.70 -3.15
C GLU A 29 -0.13 3.82 -4.41
N ASN A 30 0.27 2.56 -4.26
CA ASN A 30 0.37 1.60 -5.36
C ASN A 30 -0.90 0.76 -5.59
N GLY A 31 -2.03 1.14 -4.98
CA GLY A 31 -3.32 0.49 -5.21
C GLY A 31 -3.47 -0.90 -4.59
N LEU A 32 -2.63 -1.26 -3.61
CA LEU A 32 -2.83 -2.46 -2.80
C LEU A 32 -4.00 -2.24 -1.83
N SER A 33 -4.86 -3.23 -1.73
CA SER A 33 -6.02 -3.19 -0.83
C SER A 33 -5.62 -3.57 0.60
N ARG A 34 -4.63 -4.46 0.74
CA ARG A 34 -4.08 -4.93 2.02
C ARG A 34 -2.59 -5.29 1.87
N ILE A 35 -1.93 -5.56 3.00
CA ILE A 35 -0.56 -6.05 3.04
C ILE A 35 -0.58 -7.43 3.70
N ASP A 36 -0.31 -8.47 2.91
CA ASP A 36 -0.21 -9.84 3.40
C ASP A 36 1.23 -10.18 3.83
N HIS A 37 2.22 -9.61 3.13
CA HIS A 37 3.64 -9.79 3.45
C HIS A 37 4.43 -8.48 3.38
N VAL A 38 5.43 -8.36 4.25
CA VAL A 38 6.49 -7.35 4.17
C VAL A 38 7.81 -8.09 4.21
N VAL A 39 8.64 -7.91 3.19
CA VAL A 39 9.93 -8.62 3.02
C VAL A 39 11.02 -7.63 2.63
N LEU A 40 12.27 -8.01 2.88
CA LEU A 40 13.43 -7.21 2.49
C LEU A 40 14.09 -7.80 1.25
N SER A 41 14.80 -6.96 0.48
CA SER A 41 15.61 -7.42 -0.63
C SER A 41 16.66 -8.43 -0.15
N GLU A 42 16.86 -9.46 -0.95
CA GLU A 42 18.01 -10.35 -0.82
C GLU A 42 19.25 -9.73 -1.49
N ASN A 43 20.42 -10.28 -1.17
CA ASN A 43 21.66 -9.83 -1.78
C ASN A 43 21.73 -10.30 -3.24
N THR A 44 21.84 -9.34 -4.17
CA THR A 44 21.99 -9.58 -5.61
C THR A 44 23.17 -8.79 -6.15
N LYS A 45 23.45 -8.89 -7.45
CA LYS A 45 24.54 -8.11 -8.09
C LYS A 45 24.35 -6.60 -8.01
N SER A 46 23.11 -6.13 -7.85
CA SER A 46 22.76 -4.71 -7.96
C SER A 46 22.06 -4.15 -6.71
N VAL A 47 21.63 -5.00 -5.79
CA VAL A 47 20.87 -4.63 -4.60
C VAL A 47 21.43 -5.38 -3.41
N ARG A 48 21.75 -4.66 -2.34
CA ARG A 48 22.22 -5.26 -1.09
C ARG A 48 21.06 -5.90 -0.31
N GLN A 49 21.41 -6.85 0.54
CA GLN A 49 20.44 -7.38 1.49
C GLN A 49 19.87 -6.24 2.36
N GLY A 50 18.55 -6.16 2.48
CA GLY A 50 17.88 -5.12 3.28
C GLY A 50 17.83 -3.73 2.67
N GLU A 51 18.36 -3.52 1.46
CA GLU A 51 18.36 -2.22 0.79
C GLU A 51 16.95 -1.73 0.45
N ASN A 52 16.07 -2.64 0.01
CA ASN A 52 14.69 -2.35 -0.29
C ASN A 52 13.75 -3.13 0.62
N VAL A 53 12.60 -2.52 0.90
CA VAL A 53 11.45 -3.18 1.51
C VAL A 53 10.36 -3.35 0.46
N PHE A 54 9.74 -4.53 0.45
CA PHE A 54 8.65 -4.89 -0.44
C PHE A 54 7.40 -5.16 0.39
N VAL A 55 6.28 -4.59 -0.06
CA VAL A 55 4.93 -4.88 0.46
C VAL A 55 4.19 -5.70 -0.59
N VAL A 56 3.59 -6.81 -0.16
CA VAL A 56 2.92 -7.76 -1.08
C VAL A 56 1.49 -8.00 -0.62
N GLU A 57 0.56 -7.98 -1.57
CA GLU A 57 -0.81 -8.47 -1.46
C GLU A 57 -0.92 -9.79 -2.23
N GLY A 58 -1.43 -10.83 -1.58
CA GLY A 58 -1.48 -12.20 -2.07
C GLY A 58 -0.35 -13.08 -1.52
N ALA A 59 -0.32 -14.34 -1.95
CA ALA A 59 0.73 -15.27 -1.55
C ALA A 59 2.02 -15.02 -2.34
N LEU A 60 3.19 -15.16 -1.70
CA LEU A 60 4.48 -14.92 -2.37
C LEU A 60 4.77 -15.87 -3.55
N ASN A 61 4.14 -17.03 -3.58
CA ASN A 61 4.24 -18.02 -4.66
C ASN A 61 3.10 -17.92 -5.69
N ASP A 62 2.20 -16.94 -5.54
CA ASP A 62 1.12 -16.70 -6.50
C ASP A 62 1.59 -15.68 -7.55
N PRO A 63 1.67 -16.04 -8.85
CA PRO A 63 2.08 -15.11 -9.90
C PRO A 63 1.14 -13.89 -10.06
N ALA A 64 -0.08 -13.94 -9.53
CA ALA A 64 -1.02 -12.84 -9.54
C ALA A 64 -0.86 -11.88 -8.33
N HIS A 65 0.15 -12.08 -7.49
CA HIS A 65 0.39 -11.19 -6.35
C HIS A 65 0.64 -9.74 -6.81
N LYS A 66 0.18 -8.77 -6.02
CA LYS A 66 0.52 -7.35 -6.22
C LYS A 66 1.63 -6.97 -5.27
N MET A 67 2.59 -6.18 -5.75
CA MET A 67 3.72 -5.77 -4.95
C MET A 67 4.12 -4.33 -5.24
N ALA A 68 4.57 -3.63 -4.20
CA ALA A 68 5.23 -2.34 -4.29
C ALA A 68 6.51 -2.36 -3.46
N HIS A 69 7.45 -1.47 -3.77
CA HIS A 69 8.72 -1.40 -3.04
C HIS A 69 9.20 0.04 -2.85
N MET A 70 10.06 0.23 -1.85
CA MET A 70 10.80 1.47 -1.61
C MET A 70 12.15 1.15 -0.96
N LYS A 71 13.07 2.11 -0.91
CA LYS A 71 14.30 1.93 -0.15
C LYS A 71 13.98 1.87 1.32
N THR A 72 14.62 0.96 2.04
CA THR A 72 14.46 0.84 3.50
C THR A 72 14.84 2.14 4.20
N ASN A 73 15.89 2.81 3.71
CA ASN A 73 16.33 4.12 4.25
C ASN A 73 15.25 5.19 4.12
N ASP A 74 14.55 5.26 2.98
CA ASP A 74 13.47 6.24 2.79
C ASP A 74 12.31 5.95 3.75
N ALA A 75 12.01 4.66 3.92
CA ALA A 75 10.94 4.19 4.80
C ALA A 75 11.17 4.52 6.28
N ILE A 76 12.42 4.50 6.76
CA ILE A 76 12.79 4.83 8.16
C ILE A 76 13.11 6.31 8.38
N ALA A 77 13.44 7.05 7.30
CA ALA A 77 13.69 8.48 7.34
C ALA A 77 12.38 9.28 7.47
N GLN A 78 11.27 8.75 6.92
CA GLN A 78 9.97 9.39 7.03
C GLN A 78 9.37 9.23 8.43
N PRO A 79 8.93 10.32 9.09
CA PRO A 79 8.19 10.24 10.34
C PRO A 79 6.89 9.44 10.20
N VAL A 80 6.46 8.82 11.29
CA VAL A 80 5.21 8.03 11.33
C VAL A 80 4.02 8.93 11.03
N GLU A 81 3.96 10.10 11.64
CA GLU A 81 2.88 11.07 11.52
C GLU A 81 2.70 11.53 10.08
N GLN A 82 3.82 11.78 9.38
CA GLN A 82 3.80 12.18 7.98
C GLN A 82 3.24 11.06 7.09
N SER A 83 3.71 9.82 7.28
CA SER A 83 3.22 8.67 6.52
C SER A 83 1.72 8.43 6.74
N LEU A 84 1.25 8.58 7.99
CA LEU A 84 -0.15 8.44 8.34
C LEU A 84 -1.01 9.55 7.73
N ALA A 85 -0.55 10.81 7.78
CA ALA A 85 -1.27 11.93 7.16
C ALA A 85 -1.44 11.72 5.66
N GLN A 86 -0.38 11.28 4.97
CA GLN A 86 -0.44 10.96 3.53
C GLN A 86 -1.38 9.79 3.24
N LEU A 87 -1.32 8.73 4.06
CA LEU A 87 -2.22 7.58 3.95
C LEU A 87 -3.70 7.98 4.10
N GLN A 88 -4.00 8.87 5.04
CA GLN A 88 -5.35 9.40 5.24
C GLN A 88 -5.82 10.19 4.03
N ALA A 89 -5.00 11.11 3.51
CA ALA A 89 -5.33 11.90 2.33
C ALA A 89 -5.61 11.03 1.08
N LEU A 90 -4.84 9.96 0.89
CA LEU A 90 -5.09 8.99 -0.19
C LEU A 90 -6.43 8.26 -0.03
N ASN A 91 -6.74 7.83 1.19
CA ASN A 91 -8.02 7.16 1.47
C ASN A 91 -9.22 8.09 1.25
N GLU A 92 -9.12 9.36 1.63
CA GLU A 92 -10.17 10.36 1.40
C GLU A 92 -10.38 10.61 -0.09
N THR A 93 -9.29 10.79 -0.83
CA THR A 93 -9.33 10.99 -2.29
C THR A 93 -9.99 9.80 -3.00
N GLN A 94 -9.61 8.57 -2.64
CA GLN A 94 -10.22 7.37 -3.22
C GLN A 94 -11.72 7.26 -2.89
N ARG A 95 -12.12 7.58 -1.65
CA ARG A 95 -13.54 7.59 -1.26
C ARG A 95 -14.35 8.59 -2.07
N GLN A 96 -13.83 9.81 -2.25
CA GLN A 96 -14.49 10.86 -3.02
C GLN A 96 -14.65 10.47 -4.50
N GLN A 97 -13.63 9.85 -5.10
CA GLN A 97 -13.70 9.35 -6.48
C GLN A 97 -14.75 8.24 -6.63
N HIS A 98 -14.82 7.32 -5.67
CA HIS A 98 -15.79 6.22 -5.70
C HIS A 98 -17.24 6.73 -5.57
N SER A 99 -17.49 7.72 -4.72
CA SER A 99 -18.82 8.34 -4.58
C SER A 99 -19.27 9.00 -5.89
N GLN A 100 -18.40 9.81 -6.50
CA GLN A 100 -18.70 10.50 -7.76
C GLN A 100 -19.00 9.53 -8.91
N GLN A 101 -18.28 8.40 -8.99
CA GLN A 101 -18.55 7.38 -10.00
C GLN A 101 -19.91 6.70 -9.79
N GLN A 102 -20.33 6.48 -8.55
CA GLN A 102 -21.65 5.91 -8.25
C GLN A 102 -22.79 6.88 -8.60
N GLU A 103 -22.61 8.18 -8.35
CA GLU A 103 -23.58 9.21 -8.72
C GLU A 103 -23.77 9.29 -10.24
N GLN A 104 -22.67 9.33 -11.00
CA GLN A 104 -22.71 9.34 -12.47
C GLN A 104 -23.36 8.07 -13.06
N GLN A 105 -23.10 6.89 -12.50
CA GLN A 105 -23.76 5.65 -12.95
C GLN A 105 -25.26 5.65 -12.63
N ARG A 106 -25.67 6.19 -11.48
CA ARG A 106 -27.08 6.33 -11.14
C ARG A 106 -27.77 7.28 -12.13
N GLU A 107 -27.21 8.45 -12.39
CA GLU A 107 -27.79 9.41 -13.35
C GLU A 107 -27.94 8.83 -14.76
N GLN A 108 -26.97 8.05 -15.25
CA GLN A 108 -27.08 7.38 -16.55
C GLN A 108 -28.15 6.27 -16.57
N SER A 109 -28.35 5.58 -15.45
CA SER A 109 -29.40 4.55 -15.32
C SER A 109 -30.82 5.11 -15.17
N ILE A 110 -30.94 6.37 -14.72
CA ILE A 110 -32.23 7.06 -14.51
C ILE A 110 -32.62 7.91 -15.73
N ALA A 111 -31.70 8.14 -16.69
CA ALA A 111 -32.01 8.79 -17.97
C ALA A 111 -33.10 7.98 -18.72
N PRO A 112 -34.31 8.54 -18.90
CA PRO A 112 -35.51 7.76 -19.12
C PRO A 112 -35.55 7.13 -20.51
N GLN A 113 -36.00 5.88 -20.53
CA GLN A 113 -36.57 5.19 -21.68
C GLN A 113 -37.89 5.90 -22.09
N HIS A 114 -37.81 7.12 -22.61
CA HIS A 114 -38.91 7.76 -23.35
C HIS A 114 -38.64 7.56 -24.85
N ARG A 115 -38.92 6.36 -25.35
CA ARG A 115 -39.13 6.18 -26.79
C ARG A 115 -40.24 5.17 -27.04
N MET A 116 -41.20 5.60 -27.85
CA MET A 116 -42.35 4.90 -28.42
C MET A 116 -43.51 4.62 -27.45
N VAL A 117 -44.61 5.38 -27.60
CA VAL A 117 -45.71 5.07 -28.54
C VAL A 117 -46.47 6.34 -28.94
#